data_AF-A0A7I3ZJU4-F1
#
_entry.id   AF-A0A7I3ZJU4-F1
#
_cell.length_a   1.000
_cell.length_b   1.000
_cell.length_c   1.000
_cell.angle_alpha   90.00
_cell.angle_beta   90.00
_cell.angle_gamma   90.00
#
_symmetry.space_group_name_H-M   'P 1'
#
loop_
_entity.id
_entity.type
_entity.pdbx_description
1 polymer ?
#
loop_
_entity_poly.entity_id
_entity_poly.type
_entity_poly.pdbx_seq_one_letter_code
_entity_poly.pdbx_strand_id
1 'polypeptide(L)' 'LPYYDVYIANVSYQISMPITFKLLLHWPLYHCTIIIFQKEFAHYL' A
#
# COMPACT_ATOMS: atom_id res chain seq x y z
N LEU A 1 4.45 8.02 10.49
CA LEU A 1 3.72 8.89 9.54
C LEU A 1 2.68 9.66 10.35
N PRO A 2 2.23 10.85 9.89
CA PRO A 2 1.01 11.46 10.41
C PRO A 2 -0.15 10.47 10.31
N TYR A 3 -1.08 10.50 11.26
CA TYR A 3 -2.33 9.75 11.15
C TYR A 3 -3.09 10.24 9.91
N TYR A 4 -3.34 9.34 8.97
CA TYR A 4 -4.16 9.60 7.81
C TYR A 4 -5.27 8.54 7.77
N ASP A 5 -6.52 8.97 7.73
CA ASP A 5 -7.67 8.04 7.65
C ASP A 5 -7.69 7.26 6.34
N VAL A 6 -7.20 7.90 5.26
CA VAL A 6 -7.18 7.32 3.91
C VAL A 6 -5.82 7.56 3.26
N TYR A 7 -5.21 6.49 2.74
CA TYR A 7 -3.95 6.55 1.99
C TYR A 7 -4.18 6.22 0.51
N ILE A 8 -3.67 7.06 -0.40
CA ILE A 8 -3.78 6.87 -1.85
C ILE A 8 -2.39 6.98 -2.46
N ALA A 9 -1.92 5.95 -3.17
CA ALA A 9 -0.60 5.97 -3.80
C ALA A 9 -0.57 5.23 -5.15
N ASN A 10 0.21 5.77 -6.09
CA ASN A 10 0.60 5.07 -7.31
C ASN A 10 2.03 4.55 -7.14
N VAL A 11 2.19 3.22 -7.12
CA VAL A 11 3.42 2.58 -6.66
C VAL A 11 4.09 1.81 -7.79
N SER A 12 5.35 2.14 -8.06
CA SER A 12 6.17 1.44 -9.07
C SER A 12 6.48 -0.01 -8.65
N TYR A 13 6.64 -0.91 -9.63
CA TYR A 13 6.85 -2.34 -9.40
C TYR A 13 8.01 -2.68 -8.43
N GLN A 14 9.08 -1.88 -8.44
CA GLN A 14 10.25 -2.12 -7.59
C GLN A 14 9.98 -1.94 -6.08
N ILE A 15 8.97 -1.15 -5.72
CA ILE A 15 8.65 -0.81 -4.33
C ILE A 15 7.27 -1.31 -3.88
N SER A 16 6.52 -2.00 -4.75
CA SER A 16 5.17 -2.48 -4.44
C SER A 16 5.14 -3.51 -3.30
N MET A 17 6.09 -4.45 -3.29
CA MET A 17 6.23 -5.45 -2.24
C MET A 17 6.52 -4.84 -0.85
N PRO A 18 7.61 -4.06 -0.66
CA PRO A 18 7.92 -3.48 0.66
C PRO A 18 6.86 -2.49 1.13
N ILE A 19 6.20 -1.74 0.24
CA ILE A 19 5.11 -0.82 0.65
C ILE A 19 3.92 -1.61 1.20
N THR A 20 3.55 -2.72 0.55
CA THR A 20 2.37 -3.51 0.94
C THR A 20 2.58 -4.15 2.30
N PHE A 21 3.75 -4.74 2.53
CA PHE A 21 4.11 -5.26 3.86
C PHE A 21 4.17 -4.18 4.93
N LYS A 22 4.73 -3.00 4.61
CA LYS A 22 4.80 -1.89 5.54
C LYS A 22 3.42 -1.35 5.91
N LEU A 23 2.48 -1.37 4.96
CA LEU A 23 1.09 -1.01 5.18
C LEU A 23 0.39 -2.08 6.02
N LEU A 24 0.52 -3.37 5.71
CA LEU A 24 -0.05 -4.47 6.49
C LEU A 24 0.40 -4.47 7.97
N LEU A 25 1.66 -4.09 8.21
CA LEU A 25 2.25 -4.02 9.54
C LEU A 25 2.11 -2.64 10.21
N HIS A 26 1.43 -1.69 9.56
CA HIS A 26 1.28 -0.35 10.10
C HIS A 26 0.27 -0.34 11.25
N TRP A 27 0.77 -0.10 12.46
CA TRP A 27 -0.04 0.39 13.56
C TRP A 27 0.23 1.88 13.73
N PRO A 28 -0.80 2.72 13.87
CA PRO A 28 -2.23 2.42 14.01
C PRO A 28 -2.93 2.14 12.67
N LEU A 29 -4.01 1.36 12.73
CA LEU A 29 -4.77 0.97 11.53
C LEU A 29 -5.39 2.20 10.87
N TYR A 30 -5.13 2.36 9.56
CA TYR A 30 -5.86 3.29 8.70
C TYR A 30 -7.22 2.69 8.32
N HIS A 31 -8.23 3.52 8.04
CA HIS A 31 -9.55 3.02 7.67
C HIS A 31 -9.55 2.35 6.29
N CYS A 32 -8.93 2.99 5.30
CA CYS A 32 -8.82 2.43 3.95
C CYS A 32 -7.54 2.89 3.26
N THR A 33 -6.99 2.02 2.42
CA THR A 33 -5.84 2.32 1.58
C THR A 33 -6.13 1.90 0.14
N ILE A 34 -5.97 2.83 -0.79
CA ILE A 34 -6.19 2.63 -2.22
C ILE A 34 -4.84 2.73 -2.92
N ILE A 35 -4.35 1.62 -3.47
CA ILE A 35 -3.05 1.57 -4.12
C ILE A 35 -3.23 1.12 -5.56
N ILE A 36 -2.60 1.84 -6.47
CA ILE A 36 -2.53 1.47 -7.88
C ILE A 36 -1.24 0.69 -8.08
N PHE A 37 -1.38 -0.59 -8.42
CA PHE A 37 -0.27 -1.50 -8.74
C PHE A 37 -0.23 -1.81 -10.23
N GLN A 38 0.94 -2.24 -10.72
CA GLN A 38 1.00 -2.88 -12.03
C GLN A 38 0.25 -4.22 -12.01
N LYS A 39 -0.37 -4.55 -13.14
CA LYS A 39 -1.27 -5.70 -13.28
C LYS A 39 -0.64 -7.02 -12.81
N GLU A 40 0.63 -7.26 -13.14
CA GLU A 40 1.33 -8.48 -12.76
C GLU A 40 1.41 -8.62 -11.24
N PHE A 41 1.85 -7.56 -10.55
CA PHE A 41 1.93 -7.55 -9.10
C PHE A 41 0.54 -7.68 -8.44
N ALA A 42 -0.47 -6.98 -8.96
CA ALA A 42 -1.84 -7.07 -8.47
C ALA A 42 -2.45 -8.47 -8.63
N HIS A 43 -1.95 -9.27 -9.57
CA HIS A 43 -2.38 -10.66 -9.75
C HIS A 43 -1.73 -11.62 -8.74
N TYR A 44 -0.56 -11.27 -8.19
CA TYR A 44 0.19 -12.07 -7.23
C TYR A 44 -0.07 -11.72 -5.77
N LEU A 45 -0.69 -10.56 -5.50
CA LEU A 45 -1.08 -10.12 -4.16
C LEU A 45 -2.34 -10.86 -3.68
#